data_AF-A0A146K8E4-F1
#
_entry.id   AF-A0A146K8E4-F1
#
_cell.length_a   1.000
_cell.length_b   1.000
_cell.length_c   1.000
_cell.angle_alpha   90.00
_cell.angle_beta   90.00
_cell.angle_gamma   90.00
#
_symmetry.space_group_name_H-M   'P 1'
#
loop_
_entity.id
_entity.type
_entity.pdbx_description
1 polymer ?
#
loop_
_entity_poly.entity_id
_entity_poly.type
_entity_poly.pdbx_seq_one_letter_code
_entity_poly.pdbx_strand_id
1 'polypeptide(L)'
;YDQAGADINFTIHDFNNHYQVLKEQNIPFTLHAGESTDAIHVLESVQKGAVRIGHGVRAIENQYVMKCLKDMRICLENCPTSNLQTSVENINDDLSNYPTAKFLKMGIMSCLNTDNTLMSGVTLSSEYQMLYEKKVINLVDVLLCIYFSFKCGFFCDQKLLQQSMQHNFNYIEQFDPQIRQKFDEKMK
;
A
#
# COMPACT_ATOMS: atom_id res chain seq x y z
N TYR A 1 -11.90 11.39 -2.81
CA TYR A 1 -11.16 12.57 -2.31
C TYR A 1 -9.80 12.10 -1.82
N ASP A 2 -8.81 12.97 -1.89
CA ASP A 2 -7.47 12.77 -1.34
C ASP A 2 -6.90 14.13 -0.92
N GLN A 3 -6.16 14.14 0.18
CA GLN A 3 -5.32 15.27 0.60
C GLN A 3 -3.87 14.84 0.37
N ALA A 4 -3.21 15.54 -0.55
CA ALA A 4 -1.80 15.32 -0.93
C ALA A 4 -1.07 16.68 -0.96
N GLY A 5 0.26 16.64 -0.89
CA GLY A 5 1.12 17.83 -0.84
C GLY A 5 2.01 17.84 0.41
N ALA A 6 2.72 18.95 0.65
CA ALA A 6 3.63 19.04 1.77
C ALA A 6 2.87 19.07 3.11
N ASP A 7 2.88 17.94 3.83
CA ASP A 7 2.20 17.75 5.13
C ASP A 7 2.63 18.78 6.20
N ILE A 8 3.82 19.36 6.08
CA ILE A 8 4.44 20.20 7.12
C ILE A 8 3.69 21.50 7.44
N ASN A 9 2.86 22.00 6.52
CA ASN A 9 2.12 23.26 6.68
C ASN A 9 0.60 23.10 6.74
N PHE A 10 0.07 21.90 6.47
CA PHE A 10 -1.36 21.63 6.36
C PHE A 10 -1.66 20.25 6.93
N THR A 11 -2.09 20.22 8.18
CA THR A 11 -2.35 18.97 8.88
C THR A 11 -3.71 18.41 8.49
N ILE A 12 -3.93 17.12 8.74
CA ILE A 12 -5.26 16.51 8.59
C ILE A 12 -6.32 17.18 9.49
N HIS A 13 -5.93 17.89 10.55
CA HIS A 13 -6.90 18.53 11.45
C HIS A 13 -7.51 19.78 10.82
N ASP A 14 -6.80 20.44 9.91
CA ASP A 14 -7.26 21.66 9.23
C ASP A 14 -8.47 21.39 8.32
N PHE A 15 -8.67 20.13 7.93
CA PHE A 15 -9.71 19.71 6.99
C PHE A 15 -10.83 18.87 7.63
N ASN A 16 -10.97 18.87 8.96
CA ASN A 16 -12.00 18.08 9.66
C ASN A 16 -13.42 18.24 9.08
N ASN A 17 -13.82 19.46 8.74
CA ASN A 17 -15.14 19.73 8.15
C ASN A 17 -15.31 19.04 6.78
N HIS A 18 -14.25 18.98 5.97
CA HIS A 18 -14.27 18.29 4.67
C HIS A 18 -14.50 16.79 4.87
N TYR A 19 -13.75 16.17 5.80
CA TYR A 19 -13.91 14.74 6.11
C TYR A 19 -15.28 14.41 6.67
N GLN A 20 -15.85 15.30 7.48
CA GLN A 20 -17.20 15.14 7.99
C GLN A 20 -18.22 15.12 6.83
N VAL A 21 -18.15 16.08 5.92
CA VAL A 21 -19.03 16.12 4.73
C VAL A 21 -18.87 14.85 3.88
N LEU A 22 -17.64 14.40 3.61
CA LEU A 22 -17.40 13.17 2.84
C LEU A 22 -18.05 11.95 3.50
N LYS A 23 -17.93 11.83 4.83
CA LYS A 23 -18.57 10.75 5.59
C LYS A 23 -20.09 10.82 5.55
N GLU A 24 -20.66 12.01 5.76
CA GLU A 24 -22.12 12.23 5.69
C GLU A 24 -22.69 11.89 4.31
N GLN A 25 -21.91 12.08 3.26
CA GLN A 25 -22.28 11.75 1.87
C GLN A 25 -21.88 10.32 1.45
N ASN A 26 -21.32 9.50 2.35
CA ASN A 26 -20.82 8.14 2.05
C ASN A 26 -19.80 8.09 0.89
N ILE A 27 -19.00 9.14 0.74
CA ILE A 27 -17.95 9.20 -0.29
C ILE A 27 -16.66 8.60 0.29
N PRO A 28 -16.17 7.47 -0.22
CA PRO A 28 -14.91 6.90 0.27
C PRO A 28 -13.73 7.79 -0.16
N PHE A 29 -12.72 7.88 0.71
CA PHE A 29 -11.53 8.70 0.46
C PHE A 29 -10.26 8.04 0.98
N THR A 30 -9.15 8.42 0.37
CA THR A 30 -7.78 8.10 0.82
C THR A 30 -7.17 9.37 1.38
N LEU A 31 -6.12 9.27 2.17
CA LEU A 31 -5.31 10.40 2.63
C LEU A 31 -3.84 10.00 2.56
N HIS A 32 -2.97 10.94 2.19
CA HIS A 32 -1.53 10.75 2.36
C HIS A 32 -1.17 10.81 3.84
N ALA A 33 -0.40 9.84 4.31
CA ALA A 33 0.17 9.82 5.65
C ALA A 33 1.33 8.84 5.73
N GLY A 34 2.26 9.06 6.66
CA GLY A 34 3.38 8.14 6.86
C GLY A 34 4.48 8.26 5.81
N GLU A 35 4.48 9.31 4.98
CA GLU A 35 5.60 9.71 4.12
C GLU A 35 6.45 10.77 4.83
N SER A 36 5.89 11.96 5.05
CA SER A 36 6.53 13.03 5.84
C SER A 36 6.10 13.03 7.31
N THR A 37 5.07 12.27 7.64
CA THR A 37 4.42 12.19 8.96
C THR A 37 4.70 10.83 9.63
N ASP A 38 4.49 10.73 10.95
CA ASP A 38 4.81 9.53 11.71
C ASP A 38 3.72 8.43 11.65
N ALA A 39 3.98 7.29 12.28
CA ALA A 39 3.04 6.19 12.37
C ALA A 39 1.72 6.55 13.07
N ILE A 40 1.73 7.47 14.04
CA ILE A 40 0.51 7.88 14.76
C ILE A 40 -0.39 8.66 13.82
N HIS A 41 0.19 9.55 13.00
CA HIS A 41 -0.54 10.29 12.00
C HIS A 41 -1.23 9.39 10.97
N VAL A 42 -0.59 8.27 10.58
CA VAL A 42 -1.23 7.24 9.75
C VAL A 42 -2.52 6.74 10.40
N LEU A 43 -2.49 6.44 11.70
CA LEU A 43 -3.67 5.99 12.43
C LEU A 43 -4.73 7.10 12.56
N GLU A 44 -4.32 8.34 12.81
CA GLU A 44 -5.24 9.47 12.88
C GLU A 44 -5.97 9.69 11.55
N SER A 45 -5.28 9.58 10.41
CA SER A 45 -5.88 9.66 9.07
C SER A 45 -6.96 8.60 8.88
N VAL A 46 -6.71 7.36 9.33
CA VAL A 46 -7.73 6.31 9.34
C VAL A 46 -8.91 6.69 10.23
N GLN A 47 -8.66 7.23 11.43
CA GLN A 47 -9.71 7.67 12.35
C GLN A 47 -10.54 8.84 11.81
N LYS A 48 -10.00 9.64 10.87
CA LYS A 48 -10.80 10.65 10.14
C LYS A 48 -11.80 10.03 9.17
N GLY A 49 -11.59 8.78 8.75
CA GLY A 49 -12.46 8.03 7.86
C GLY A 49 -11.79 7.58 6.57
N ALA A 50 -10.47 7.74 6.42
CA ALA A 50 -9.76 7.27 5.25
C ALA A 50 -9.84 5.74 5.17
N VAL A 51 -10.27 5.23 4.01
CA VAL A 51 -10.42 3.78 3.77
C VAL A 51 -9.16 3.15 3.17
N ARG A 52 -8.22 3.98 2.74
CA ARG A 52 -6.85 3.64 2.32
C ARG A 52 -5.91 4.76 2.75
N ILE A 53 -4.62 4.48 2.77
CA ILE A 53 -3.58 5.45 3.09
C ILE A 53 -2.58 5.50 1.94
N GLY A 54 -2.40 6.70 1.38
CA GLY A 54 -1.30 7.04 0.47
C GLY A 54 0.03 6.89 1.22
N HIS A 55 0.94 6.08 0.69
CA HIS A 55 2.17 5.64 1.35
C HIS A 55 1.94 4.76 2.58
N GLY A 56 1.82 5.35 3.77
CA GLY A 56 1.73 4.64 5.06
C GLY A 56 3.00 3.85 5.44
N VAL A 57 4.12 4.11 4.77
CA VAL A 57 5.36 3.32 4.89
C VAL A 57 5.93 3.37 6.32
N ARG A 58 5.80 4.51 7.00
CA ARG A 58 6.23 4.69 8.40
C ARG A 58 5.34 4.02 9.44
N ALA A 59 4.19 3.44 9.07
CA ALA A 59 3.40 2.63 10.00
C ALA A 59 4.22 1.48 10.63
N ILE A 60 5.28 1.03 9.94
CA ILE A 60 6.21 0.00 10.40
C ILE A 60 6.91 0.33 11.73
N GLU A 61 6.99 1.62 12.08
CA GLU A 61 7.66 2.13 13.28
C GLU A 61 6.87 1.83 14.55
N ASN A 62 5.57 1.53 14.45
CA ASN A 62 4.69 1.35 15.61
C ASN A 62 3.83 0.08 15.50
N GLN A 63 4.06 -0.88 16.41
CA GLN A 63 3.35 -2.16 16.43
C GLN A 63 1.85 -2.03 16.71
N TYR A 64 1.44 -1.04 17.52
CA TYR A 64 0.03 -0.79 17.79
C TYR A 64 -0.67 -0.29 16.53
N VAL A 65 -0.06 0.64 15.80
CA VAL A 65 -0.57 1.15 14.52
C VAL A 65 -0.70 0.01 13.50
N MET A 66 0.34 -0.81 13.34
CA MET A 66 0.29 -1.98 12.46
C MET A 66 -0.88 -2.93 12.80
N LYS A 67 -1.11 -3.20 14.09
CA LYS A 67 -2.24 -4.01 14.53
C LYS A 67 -3.58 -3.36 14.17
N CYS A 68 -3.73 -2.07 14.44
CA CYS A 68 -4.92 -1.31 14.09
C CYS A 68 -5.21 -1.36 12.57
N LEU A 69 -4.19 -1.15 11.72
CA LEU A 69 -4.34 -1.21 10.27
C LEU A 69 -4.79 -2.60 9.78
N LYS A 70 -4.24 -3.66 10.36
CA LYS A 70 -4.68 -5.04 10.10
C LYS A 70 -6.15 -5.24 10.48
N ASP A 71 -6.50 -4.91 11.73
CA ASP A 71 -7.82 -5.18 12.30
C ASP A 71 -8.92 -4.40 11.56
N MET A 72 -8.62 -3.16 11.16
CA MET A 72 -9.53 -2.30 10.38
C MET A 72 -9.50 -2.59 8.88
N ARG A 73 -8.60 -3.46 8.41
CA ARG A 73 -8.39 -3.76 6.98
C ARG A 73 -8.14 -2.49 6.16
N ILE A 74 -7.13 -1.72 6.56
CA ILE A 74 -6.68 -0.54 5.81
C ILE A 74 -5.59 -0.96 4.82
N CYS A 75 -5.72 -0.52 3.57
CA CYS A 75 -4.71 -0.74 2.54
C CYS A 75 -3.70 0.41 2.52
N LEU A 76 -2.42 0.04 2.46
CA LEU A 76 -1.30 0.98 2.29
C LEU A 76 -0.86 1.01 0.82
N GLU A 77 -0.86 2.20 0.22
CA GLU A 77 -0.46 2.45 -1.16
C GLU A 77 1.05 2.79 -1.19
N ASN A 78 1.92 1.78 -1.09
CA ASN A 78 3.36 1.96 -0.96
C ASN A 78 4.02 2.36 -2.30
N CYS A 79 4.93 3.33 -2.27
CA CYS A 79 5.58 3.90 -3.47
C CYS A 79 7.12 3.92 -3.27
N PRO A 80 7.83 2.81 -3.54
CA PRO A 80 9.21 2.63 -3.09
C PRO A 80 10.18 3.69 -3.61
N THR A 81 10.18 3.96 -4.92
CA THR A 81 11.09 4.95 -5.51
C THR A 81 10.74 6.37 -5.08
N SER A 82 9.45 6.71 -5.02
CA SER A 82 8.99 8.02 -4.53
C SER A 82 9.44 8.23 -3.08
N ASN A 83 9.21 7.25 -2.20
CA ASN A 83 9.62 7.37 -0.79
C ASN A 83 11.13 7.47 -0.58
N LEU A 84 11.93 6.87 -1.46
CA LEU A 84 13.38 7.08 -1.48
C LEU A 84 13.73 8.51 -1.90
N GLN A 85 13.08 9.03 -2.94
CA GLN A 85 13.33 10.37 -3.48
C GLN A 85 12.84 11.50 -2.57
N THR A 86 11.79 11.26 -1.78
CA THR A 86 11.29 12.19 -0.77
C THR A 86 12.01 12.07 0.57
N SER A 87 13.07 11.24 0.64
CA SER A 87 13.92 11.04 1.82
C SER A 87 13.11 10.66 3.06
N VAL A 88 12.12 9.78 2.90
CA VAL A 88 11.33 9.29 4.03
C VAL A 88 12.25 8.69 5.08
N GLU A 89 12.05 9.10 6.33
CA GLU A 89 12.84 8.60 7.46
C GLU A 89 12.83 7.07 7.53
N ASN A 90 13.98 6.49 7.87
CA ASN A 90 14.18 5.04 8.01
C ASN A 90 14.02 4.22 6.72
N ILE A 91 13.95 4.87 5.55
CA ILE A 91 14.14 4.22 4.26
C ILE A 91 15.60 4.36 3.85
N ASN A 92 16.27 3.21 3.72
CA ASN A 92 17.66 3.17 3.28
C ASN A 92 17.78 3.54 1.79
N ASP A 93 18.95 4.08 1.42
CA ASP A 93 19.32 4.44 0.04
C ASP A 93 19.16 3.30 -0.98
N ASP A 94 19.09 2.05 -0.51
CA ASP A 94 19.04 0.85 -1.34
C ASP A 94 17.70 0.11 -1.33
N LEU A 95 16.70 0.56 -0.56
CA LEU A 95 15.39 -0.09 -0.41
C LEU A 95 15.42 -1.58 0.04
N SER A 96 16.56 -2.10 0.50
CA SER A 96 16.71 -3.53 0.83
C SER A 96 15.85 -3.98 2.04
N ASN A 97 15.34 -3.03 2.81
CA ASN A 97 14.45 -3.27 3.96
C ASN A 97 13.07 -2.61 3.80
N TYR A 98 12.65 -2.32 2.56
CA TYR A 98 11.36 -1.65 2.33
C TYR A 98 10.19 -2.46 2.91
N PRO A 99 9.23 -1.84 3.61
CA PRO A 99 8.38 -2.56 4.57
C PRO A 99 7.23 -3.36 3.97
N THR A 100 6.95 -3.27 2.67
CA THR A 100 5.82 -3.95 2.02
C THR A 100 5.75 -5.44 2.35
N ALA A 101 6.86 -6.18 2.25
CA ALA A 101 6.85 -7.61 2.56
C ALA A 101 6.52 -7.90 4.03
N LYS A 102 6.93 -7.02 4.95
CA LYS A 102 6.61 -7.14 6.38
C LYS A 102 5.14 -6.84 6.65
N PHE A 103 4.56 -5.83 5.99
CA PHE A 103 3.12 -5.56 6.05
C PHE A 103 2.32 -6.79 5.59
N LEU A 104 2.63 -7.32 4.41
CA LEU A 104 1.96 -8.50 3.86
C LEU A 104 2.10 -9.72 4.79
N LYS A 105 3.29 -9.97 5.33
CA LYS A 105 3.53 -11.05 6.30
C LYS A 105 2.71 -10.90 7.59
N MET A 106 2.42 -9.67 8.01
CA MET A 106 1.59 -9.40 9.19
C MET A 106 0.09 -9.46 8.90
N GLY A 107 -0.30 -9.62 7.64
CA GLY A 107 -1.70 -9.58 7.19
C GLY A 107 -2.24 -8.16 7.02
N ILE A 108 -1.36 -7.17 6.90
CA ILE A 108 -1.75 -5.79 6.54
C ILE A 108 -1.82 -5.73 5.02
N MET A 109 -2.91 -5.17 4.50
CA MET A 109 -3.09 -5.01 3.06
C MET A 109 -2.14 -3.91 2.56
N SER A 110 -1.36 -4.23 1.55
CA SER A 110 -0.44 -3.29 0.93
C SER A 110 -0.28 -3.63 -0.54
N CYS A 111 -0.17 -2.60 -1.37
CA CYS A 111 0.14 -2.73 -2.78
C CYS A 111 1.24 -1.74 -3.18
N LEU A 112 2.00 -2.07 -4.23
CA LEU A 112 2.97 -1.16 -4.81
C LEU A 112 2.33 -0.25 -5.85
N ASN A 113 2.76 1.00 -5.86
CA ASN A 113 2.37 2.04 -6.80
C ASN A 113 3.60 2.84 -7.21
N THR A 114 3.47 3.63 -8.25
CA THR A 114 4.56 4.47 -8.77
C THR A 114 4.55 5.88 -8.22
N ASP A 115 3.46 6.30 -7.58
CA ASP A 115 3.16 7.70 -7.30
C ASP A 115 3.28 8.55 -8.58
N ASN A 116 4.42 9.22 -8.80
CA ASN A 116 4.69 10.06 -9.97
C ASN A 116 5.61 9.37 -11.00
N THR A 117 5.03 8.66 -11.97
CA THR A 117 5.81 7.90 -13.00
C THR A 117 6.86 8.74 -13.71
N LEU A 118 6.51 9.94 -14.19
CA LEU A 118 7.40 10.82 -14.95
C LEU A 118 8.52 11.39 -14.08
N MET A 119 8.19 11.86 -12.88
CA MET A 119 9.16 12.50 -11.98
C MET A 119 10.11 11.48 -11.38
N SER A 120 9.59 10.30 -11.01
CA SER A 120 10.39 9.23 -10.43
C SER A 120 11.11 8.39 -11.49
N GLY A 121 10.75 8.50 -12.76
CA GLY A 121 11.38 7.77 -13.86
C GLY A 121 11.12 6.26 -13.79
N VAL A 122 9.94 5.86 -13.30
CA VAL A 122 9.59 4.45 -13.04
C VAL A 122 8.28 4.04 -13.69
N THR A 123 8.15 2.73 -13.89
CA THR A 123 6.90 2.05 -14.20
C THR A 123 6.49 1.15 -13.02
N LEU A 124 5.24 0.70 -12.99
CA LEU A 124 4.81 -0.24 -11.95
C LEU A 124 5.63 -1.53 -11.99
N SER A 125 5.92 -2.05 -13.18
CA SER A 125 6.73 -3.26 -13.35
C SER A 125 8.16 -3.09 -12.86
N SER A 126 8.78 -1.91 -13.06
CA SER A 126 10.14 -1.65 -12.57
C SER A 126 10.20 -1.56 -11.04
N GLU A 127 9.15 -1.05 -10.38
CA GLU A 127 9.05 -1.07 -8.91
C GLU A 127 9.05 -2.50 -8.36
N TYR A 128 8.20 -3.37 -8.93
CA TYR A 128 8.17 -4.79 -8.57
C TYR A 128 9.51 -5.48 -8.87
N GLN A 129 10.07 -5.25 -10.06
CA GLN A 129 11.34 -5.86 -10.47
C GLN A 129 12.46 -5.48 -9.50
N MET A 130 12.59 -4.20 -9.16
CA MET A 130 13.61 -3.70 -8.24
C MET A 130 13.52 -4.38 -6.87
N LEU A 131 12.33 -4.42 -6.26
CA LEU A 131 12.15 -5.05 -4.94
C LEU A 131 12.33 -6.57 -4.99
N TYR A 132 11.96 -7.21 -6.11
CA TYR A 132 12.16 -8.64 -6.32
C TYR A 132 13.65 -9.00 -6.46
N GLU A 133 14.40 -8.26 -7.27
CA GLU A 133 15.85 -8.45 -7.45
C GLU A 133 16.63 -8.23 -6.15
N LYS A 134 16.18 -7.29 -5.32
CA LYS A 134 16.69 -7.05 -3.96
C LYS A 134 16.25 -8.07 -2.92
N LYS A 135 15.42 -9.05 -3.31
CA LYS A 135 14.85 -10.09 -2.43
C LYS A 135 14.01 -9.54 -1.29
N VAL A 136 13.44 -8.35 -1.47
CA VAL A 136 12.52 -7.73 -0.51
C VAL A 136 11.16 -8.42 -0.60
N ILE A 137 10.67 -8.64 -1.82
CA ILE A 137 9.42 -9.32 -2.12
C ILE A 137 9.67 -10.58 -2.96
N ASN A 138 8.78 -11.56 -2.88
CA ASN A 138 8.74 -12.72 -3.78
C ASN A 138 7.48 -12.73 -4.66
N LEU A 139 7.31 -13.73 -5.53
CA LEU A 139 6.16 -13.82 -6.43
C LEU A 139 4.80 -13.94 -5.71
N VAL A 140 4.76 -14.53 -4.51
CA VAL A 140 3.53 -14.56 -3.70
C VAL A 140 3.19 -13.16 -3.22
N ASP A 141 4.18 -12.38 -2.81
CA ASP A 141 3.97 -10.98 -2.39
C ASP A 141 3.50 -10.12 -3.55
N VAL A 142 4.03 -10.33 -4.77
CA VAL A 142 3.53 -9.67 -5.99
C VAL A 142 2.05 -9.98 -6.22
N LEU A 143 1.66 -11.25 -6.14
CA LEU A 143 0.26 -11.68 -6.30
C LEU A 143 -0.64 -11.09 -5.21
N LEU A 144 -0.17 -10.98 -3.97
CA LEU A 144 -0.92 -10.33 -2.89
C LEU A 144 -1.10 -8.84 -3.15
N CYS A 145 -0.06 -8.13 -3.60
CA CYS A 145 -0.18 -6.72 -3.96
C CYS A 145 -1.20 -6.50 -5.09
N ILE A 146 -1.20 -7.36 -6.12
CA ILE A 146 -2.20 -7.33 -7.20
C ILE A 146 -3.60 -7.60 -6.62
N TYR A 147 -3.76 -8.65 -5.82
CA TYR A 147 -5.05 -8.97 -5.21
C TYR A 147 -5.61 -7.80 -4.38
N PHE A 148 -4.77 -7.19 -3.53
CA PHE A 148 -5.16 -6.07 -2.69
C PHE A 148 -5.42 -4.78 -3.47
N SER A 149 -4.70 -4.52 -4.58
CA SER A 149 -4.98 -3.34 -5.41
C SER A 149 -6.40 -3.39 -6.00
N PHE A 150 -6.87 -4.57 -6.43
CA PHE A 150 -8.25 -4.77 -6.86
C PHE A 150 -9.26 -4.73 -5.70
N LYS A 151 -8.94 -5.38 -4.57
CA LYS A 151 -9.88 -5.45 -3.43
C LYS A 151 -10.10 -4.12 -2.73
N CYS A 152 -9.06 -3.28 -2.69
CA CYS A 152 -9.09 -2.03 -1.94
C CYS A 152 -9.41 -0.83 -2.84
N GLY A 153 -9.40 -1.01 -4.16
CA GLY A 153 -9.84 0.03 -5.10
C GLY A 153 -11.26 0.51 -4.79
N PHE A 154 -11.55 1.78 -5.05
CA PHE A 154 -12.90 2.35 -4.87
C PHE A 154 -13.95 1.68 -5.76
N PHE A 155 -13.50 0.94 -6.78
CA PHE A 155 -14.33 0.08 -7.60
C PHE A 155 -13.65 -1.29 -7.70
N CYS A 156 -14.31 -2.33 -7.20
CA CYS A 156 -13.82 -3.70 -7.27
C CYS A 156 -14.67 -4.50 -8.27
N ASP A 157 -14.18 -4.66 -9.49
CA ASP A 157 -14.76 -5.60 -10.44
C ASP A 157 -14.27 -7.02 -10.11
N GLN A 158 -15.15 -7.82 -9.51
CA GLN A 158 -14.88 -9.21 -9.13
C GLN A 158 -14.46 -10.07 -10.32
N LYS A 159 -15.01 -9.82 -11.51
CA LYS A 159 -14.69 -10.58 -12.71
C LYS A 159 -13.30 -10.23 -13.21
N LEU A 160 -12.95 -8.95 -13.26
CA LEU A 160 -11.60 -8.52 -13.63
C LEU A 160 -10.55 -9.01 -12.64
N LEU A 161 -10.83 -8.97 -11.33
CA LEU A 161 -9.95 -9.54 -10.32
C LEU A 161 -9.72 -11.04 -10.56
N GLN A 162 -10.79 -11.82 -10.75
CA GLN A 162 -10.67 -13.26 -11.00
C GLN A 162 -9.88 -13.56 -12.27
N GLN A 163 -10.14 -12.83 -13.35
CA GLN A 163 -9.42 -12.98 -14.62
C GLN A 163 -7.93 -12.62 -14.47
N SER A 164 -7.63 -11.51 -13.79
CA SER A 164 -6.26 -11.08 -13.51
C SER A 164 -5.50 -12.13 -12.69
N MET A 165 -6.08 -12.59 -11.58
CA MET A 165 -5.43 -13.60 -10.72
C MET A 165 -5.25 -14.92 -11.47
N GLN A 166 -6.27 -15.39 -12.20
CA GLN A 166 -6.17 -16.63 -12.97
C GLN A 166 -5.07 -16.54 -14.04
N HIS A 167 -4.98 -15.41 -14.74
CA HIS A 167 -3.94 -15.17 -15.73
C HIS A 167 -2.54 -15.23 -15.10
N ASN A 168 -2.33 -14.51 -14.00
CA ASN A 168 -1.05 -14.48 -13.30
C ASN A 168 -0.66 -15.86 -12.74
N PHE A 169 -1.59 -16.59 -12.13
CA PHE A 169 -1.32 -17.95 -11.67
C PHE A 169 -0.94 -18.88 -12.82
N ASN A 170 -1.72 -18.91 -13.91
CA ASN A 170 -1.41 -19.75 -15.08
C ASN A 170 -0.03 -19.48 -15.67
N TYR A 171 0.43 -18.23 -15.62
CA TYR A 171 1.76 -17.85 -16.09
C TYR A 171 2.84 -18.34 -15.13
N ILE A 172 2.71 -18.06 -13.82
CA ILE A 172 3.73 -18.39 -12.83
C ILE A 172 3.82 -19.90 -12.58
N GLU A 173 2.71 -20.64 -12.66
CA GLU A 173 2.68 -22.11 -12.48
C GLU A 173 3.55 -22.87 -13.46
N GLN A 174 3.87 -22.28 -14.61
CA GLN A 174 4.83 -22.86 -15.57
C GLN A 174 6.25 -22.95 -14.99
N PHE A 175 6.56 -22.14 -13.97
CA PHE A 175 7.86 -22.04 -13.32
C PHE A 175 7.84 -22.47 -11.84
N ASP A 176 6.71 -22.25 -11.14
CA ASP A 176 6.48 -22.64 -9.75
C ASP A 176 5.10 -23.31 -9.60
N PRO A 177 4.99 -24.63 -9.77
CA PRO A 177 3.71 -25.36 -9.68
C PRO A 177 3.02 -25.27 -8.31
N GLN A 178 3.73 -24.83 -7.27
CA GLN A 178 3.17 -24.69 -5.92
C GLN A 178 2.67 -23.28 -5.62
N ILE A 179 2.74 -22.34 -6.57
CA ILE A 179 2.45 -20.92 -6.32
C ILE A 179 1.05 -20.67 -5.77
N ARG A 180 0.02 -21.41 -6.23
CA ARG A 180 -1.35 -21.28 -5.70
C ARG A 180 -1.43 -21.68 -4.23
N GLN A 181 -0.85 -22.83 -3.88
CA GLN A 181 -0.80 -23.29 -2.50
C GLN A 181 -0.09 -22.26 -1.60
N LYS A 182 1.08 -21.76 -2.03
CA LYS A 182 1.83 -20.74 -1.29
C LYS A 182 1.05 -19.44 -1.11
N PHE A 183 0.28 -19.03 -2.12
CA PHE A 183 -0.61 -17.88 -2.04
C PHE A 183 -1.76 -18.11 -1.06
N ASP A 184 -2.45 -19.25 -1.17
CA ASP A 184 -3.57 -19.60 -0.29
C ASP A 184 -3.14 -19.73 1.18
N GLU A 185 -1.92 -20.21 1.43
CA GLU A 185 -1.32 -20.26 2.78
C GLU A 185 -1.10 -18.86 3.36
N LYS A 186 -0.69 -17.88 2.54
CA LYS A 186 -0.52 -16.48 2.99
C LYS A 186 -1.83 -15.73 3.18
N MET A 187 -2.90 -16.16 2.51
CA MET A 187 -4.23 -15.53 2.60
C MET A 187 -5.01 -15.95 3.85
N LYS A 188 -4.58 -17.00 4.56
CA LYS A 188 -5.17 -17.48 5.82
C LYS A 188 -4.72 -16.64 7.01
#